data_AF-G3I0L0-F1
#
_entry.id   AF-G3I0L0-F1
#
_cell.length_a   1.000
_cell.length_b   1.000
_cell.length_c   1.000
_cell.angle_alpha   90.00
_cell.angle_beta   90.00
_cell.angle_gamma   90.00
#
_symmetry.space_group_name_H-M   'P 1'
#
loop_
_entity.id
_entity.type
_entity.pdbx_description
1 polymer ?
#
loop_
_entity_poly.entity_id
_entity_poly.type
_entity_poly.pdbx_seq_one_letter_code
_entity_poly.pdbx_strand_id
1 'polypeptide(L)'
;MHFNYRSFFRGSANINDRSMLGKRDSEMAVIVQDTETVPSIMDGKEYQAGCFAQGLRLQCFRLVLGYLSDPSEDLQDPVSDKFFKEIWVSTAARNATIYDKVFRCLPNDEVHNLMQLRDFISKPILAKDDPIRAEEELRKIRGFLVQFPFYFLSEENLLPSVGTKEAIVPMEVWT
;
A
#
# COMPACT_ATOMS: atom_id res chain seq x y z
N MET A 1 -21.93 -4.43 -6.92
CA MET A 1 -21.14 -3.91 -8.04
C MET A 1 -20.01 -4.89 -8.34
N HIS A 2 -19.99 -5.52 -9.52
CA HIS A 2 -18.81 -6.25 -9.98
C HIS A 2 -17.86 -5.24 -10.63
N PHE A 3 -16.70 -5.01 -10.01
CA PHE A 3 -15.65 -4.16 -10.58
C PHE A 3 -14.97 -4.89 -11.74
N ASN A 4 -15.61 -4.80 -12.91
CA ASN A 4 -15.21 -5.47 -14.14
C ASN A 4 -14.19 -4.63 -14.93
N TYR A 5 -13.12 -4.12 -14.31
CA TYR A 5 -12.02 -3.41 -15.00
C TYR A 5 -12.44 -2.35 -16.05
N ARG A 6 -13.60 -1.72 -15.80
CA ARG A 6 -14.28 -0.75 -16.66
C ARG A 6 -14.82 0.44 -15.88
N SER A 7 -14.53 0.49 -14.58
CA SER A 7 -15.02 1.55 -13.73
C SER A 7 -13.96 1.89 -12.70
N PHE A 8 -13.77 3.18 -12.46
CA PHE A 8 -12.98 3.66 -11.34
C PHE A 8 -13.70 4.83 -10.66
N PHE A 9 -13.36 5.02 -9.39
CA PHE A 9 -13.81 6.14 -8.59
C PHE A 9 -12.61 7.06 -8.35
N ARG A 10 -12.83 8.36 -8.45
CA ARG A 10 -11.87 9.37 -8.01
C ARG A 10 -12.60 10.44 -7.25
N GLY A 11 -12.10 10.79 -6.08
CA GLY A 11 -12.73 11.78 -5.22
C GLY A 11 -11.83 12.17 -4.06
N SER A 12 -12.39 13.02 -3.20
CA SER A 12 -11.77 13.44 -1.94
C SER A 12 -12.11 12.49 -0.78
N ALA A 13 -13.15 11.66 -0.92
CA ALA A 13 -13.62 10.78 0.13
C ALA A 13 -12.59 9.68 0.49
N ASN A 14 -12.18 9.66 1.76
CA ASN A 14 -11.43 8.55 2.34
C ASN A 14 -12.35 7.36 2.63
N ILE A 15 -11.79 6.17 2.80
CA ILE A 15 -12.56 4.98 3.22
C ILE A 15 -12.71 5.00 4.74
N ASN A 16 -13.62 5.85 5.23
CA ASN A 16 -13.95 5.99 6.65
C ASN A 16 -15.38 6.59 6.80
N ASP A 17 -15.96 6.52 8.00
CA ASP A 17 -17.31 7.02 8.27
C ASP A 17 -17.40 8.54 8.05
N ARG A 18 -16.32 9.27 8.37
CA ARG A 18 -16.22 10.71 8.19
C ARG A 18 -16.48 11.17 6.76
N SER A 19 -15.92 10.49 5.78
CA SER A 19 -16.11 10.80 4.36
C SER A 19 -17.31 10.08 3.74
N MET A 20 -17.69 8.88 4.22
CA MET A 20 -18.65 8.02 3.51
C MET A 20 -20.11 8.13 4.00
N LEU A 21 -20.37 8.59 5.23
CA LEU A 21 -21.75 8.68 5.77
C LEU A 21 -22.56 9.86 5.24
N GLY A 22 -21.90 10.86 4.63
CA GLY A 22 -22.54 12.04 4.02
C GLY A 22 -23.17 13.04 5.00
N LYS A 23 -23.16 12.76 6.31
CA LYS A 23 -23.61 13.67 7.37
C LYS A 23 -22.47 14.42 8.08
N ARG A 24 -21.23 14.10 7.73
CA ARG A 24 -20.01 14.62 8.37
C ARG A 24 -19.28 15.55 7.39
N ASP A 25 -18.20 15.12 6.77
CA ASP A 25 -17.43 15.96 5.87
C ASP A 25 -18.10 16.07 4.49
N SER A 26 -18.00 17.25 3.88
CA SER A 26 -18.47 17.48 2.50
C SER A 26 -17.46 16.91 1.52
N GLU A 27 -17.82 15.80 0.87
CA GLU A 27 -16.95 15.11 -0.10
C GLU A 27 -17.49 15.20 -1.52
N MET A 28 -16.58 15.10 -2.50
CA MET A 28 -16.93 14.98 -3.91
C MET A 28 -16.21 13.79 -4.54
N ALA A 29 -16.94 13.01 -5.31
CA ALA A 29 -16.39 11.91 -6.09
C ALA A 29 -17.05 11.84 -7.46
N VAL A 30 -16.29 11.38 -8.45
CA VAL A 30 -16.75 11.06 -9.79
C VAL A 30 -16.56 9.57 -10.01
N ILE A 31 -17.63 8.92 -10.48
CA ILE A 31 -17.55 7.59 -11.07
C ILE A 31 -17.34 7.76 -12.57
N VAL A 32 -16.33 7.08 -13.09
CA VAL A 32 -16.09 7.02 -14.53
C VAL A 32 -16.24 5.57 -14.95
N GLN A 33 -17.08 5.34 -15.96
CA GLN A 33 -17.32 4.03 -16.54
C GLN A 33 -16.93 4.08 -18.01
N ASP A 34 -15.99 3.23 -18.41
CA ASP A 34 -15.51 3.16 -19.78
C ASP A 34 -16.61 2.62 -20.70
N THR A 35 -16.92 3.38 -21.75
CA THR A 35 -17.74 2.94 -22.89
C THR A 35 -16.89 2.28 -23.97
N GLU A 36 -15.63 2.72 -24.11
CA GLU A 36 -14.66 2.18 -25.05
C GLU A 36 -13.82 1.09 -24.38
N THR A 37 -13.68 -0.04 -25.07
CA THR A 37 -12.93 -1.18 -24.56
C THR A 37 -11.75 -1.51 -25.46
N VAL A 38 -10.70 -2.06 -24.84
CA VAL A 38 -9.51 -2.55 -25.53
C VAL A 38 -9.27 -4.02 -25.17
N PRO A 39 -8.66 -4.81 -26.09
CA PRO A 39 -8.25 -6.17 -25.78
C PRO A 39 -7.29 -6.21 -24.59
N SER A 40 -7.54 -7.13 -23.66
CA SER A 40 -6.80 -7.31 -22.41
C SER A 40 -6.88 -8.77 -21.97
N ILE A 41 -6.32 -9.09 -20.81
CA ILE A 41 -6.27 -10.44 -20.24
C ILE A 41 -6.70 -10.37 -18.77
N MET A 42 -7.51 -11.34 -18.34
CA MET A 42 -7.94 -11.50 -16.96
C MET A 42 -7.89 -12.98 -16.60
N ASP A 43 -7.01 -13.36 -15.68
CA ASP A 43 -6.82 -14.76 -15.26
C ASP A 43 -6.51 -15.70 -16.44
N GLY A 44 -5.59 -15.27 -17.30
CA GLY A 44 -5.16 -15.98 -18.51
C GLY A 44 -6.20 -16.01 -19.64
N LYS A 45 -7.39 -15.43 -19.45
CA LYS A 45 -8.47 -15.42 -20.45
C LYS A 45 -8.56 -14.08 -21.15
N GLU A 46 -8.91 -14.10 -22.44
CA GLU A 46 -9.20 -12.89 -23.19
C GLU A 46 -10.29 -12.07 -22.50
N TYR A 47 -10.04 -10.77 -22.38
CA TYR A 47 -10.90 -9.84 -21.68
C TYR A 47 -11.01 -8.51 -22.43
N GLN A 48 -12.14 -7.83 -22.28
CA GLN A 48 -12.36 -6.50 -22.85
C GLN A 48 -12.36 -5.48 -21.72
N ALA A 49 -11.21 -4.86 -21.47
CA ALA A 49 -11.00 -3.89 -20.40
C ALA A 49 -11.38 -2.48 -20.87
N GLY A 50 -11.76 -1.62 -19.92
CA GLY A 50 -11.99 -0.20 -20.21
C GLY A 50 -10.68 0.50 -20.58
N CYS A 51 -10.70 1.29 -21.66
CA CYS A 51 -9.50 1.97 -22.16
C CYS A 51 -8.85 2.85 -21.07
N PHE A 52 -9.64 3.68 -20.39
CA PHE A 52 -9.13 4.56 -19.36
C PHE A 52 -8.77 3.79 -18.08
N ALA A 53 -9.66 2.92 -17.59
CA ALA A 53 -9.45 2.18 -16.34
C ALA A 53 -8.18 1.30 -16.40
N GLN A 54 -7.95 0.61 -17.52
CA GLN A 54 -6.73 -0.18 -17.72
C GLN A 54 -5.49 0.71 -17.78
N GLY A 55 -5.55 1.83 -18.52
CA GLY A 55 -4.43 2.77 -18.64
C GLY A 55 -4.01 3.32 -17.28
N LEU A 56 -4.97 3.79 -16.48
CA LEU A 56 -4.73 4.30 -15.14
C LEU A 56 -4.10 3.23 -14.24
N ARG A 57 -4.66 2.02 -14.20
CA ARG A 57 -4.10 0.92 -13.40
C ARG A 57 -2.68 0.59 -13.83
N LEU A 58 -2.42 0.42 -15.12
CA LEU A 58 -1.09 0.10 -15.63
C LEU A 58 -0.08 1.17 -15.22
N GLN A 59 -0.48 2.46 -15.25
CA GLN A 59 0.36 3.54 -14.78
C GLN A 59 0.63 3.45 -13.27
N CYS A 60 -0.38 3.17 -12.45
CA CYS A 60 -0.21 2.92 -11.02
C CYS A 60 0.74 1.74 -10.75
N PHE A 61 0.53 0.60 -11.42
CA PHE A 61 1.37 -0.59 -11.28
C PHE A 61 2.81 -0.30 -11.67
N ARG A 62 3.04 0.36 -12.80
CA ARG A 62 4.39 0.76 -13.24
C ARG A 62 5.07 1.67 -12.23
N LEU A 63 4.34 2.62 -11.65
CA LEU A 63 4.88 3.51 -10.62
C LEU A 63 5.28 2.71 -9.36
N VAL A 64 4.36 1.96 -8.78
CA VAL A 64 4.59 1.30 -7.47
C VAL A 64 5.53 0.11 -7.56
N LEU A 65 5.61 -0.58 -8.71
CA LEU A 65 6.50 -1.71 -8.93
C LEU A 65 7.84 -1.32 -9.58
N GLY A 66 8.02 -0.07 -10.00
CA GLY A 66 9.28 0.41 -10.60
C GLY A 66 9.50 -0.03 -12.05
N TYR A 67 8.45 0.01 -12.87
CA TYR A 67 8.46 -0.28 -14.31
C TYR A 67 8.09 0.95 -15.17
N LEU A 68 8.28 2.18 -14.65
CA LEU A 68 8.06 3.40 -15.44
C LEU A 68 9.08 3.56 -16.58
N SER A 69 10.35 3.27 -16.30
CA SER A 69 11.47 3.45 -17.25
C SER A 69 11.88 2.14 -17.95
N ASP A 70 11.33 1.01 -17.52
CA ASP A 70 11.65 -0.31 -18.02
C ASP A 70 10.36 -1.12 -18.16
N PRO A 71 9.79 -1.27 -19.37
CA PRO A 71 8.57 -2.04 -19.60
C PRO A 71 8.86 -3.55 -19.79
N SER A 72 9.94 -4.09 -19.20
CA SER A 72 10.33 -5.49 -19.34
C SER A 72 9.32 -6.51 -18.82
N GLU A 73 8.43 -6.12 -17.91
CA GLU A 73 7.46 -7.03 -17.30
C GLU A 73 6.05 -6.82 -17.85
N ASP A 74 5.38 -7.96 -18.09
CA ASP A 74 3.98 -7.97 -18.49
C ASP A 74 3.06 -7.77 -17.27
N LEU A 75 2.54 -6.56 -17.13
CA LEU A 75 1.58 -6.17 -16.09
C LEU A 75 0.13 -6.20 -16.61
N GLN A 76 -0.12 -6.81 -17.78
CA GLN A 76 -1.44 -6.79 -18.42
C GLN A 76 -2.47 -7.56 -17.61
N ASP A 77 -2.16 -8.79 -17.20
CA ASP A 77 -3.05 -9.61 -16.39
C ASP A 77 -2.86 -9.33 -14.88
N PRO A 78 -3.80 -8.64 -14.25
CA PRO A 78 -3.66 -8.16 -12.87
C PRO A 78 -4.09 -9.18 -11.81
N VAL A 79 -4.67 -10.31 -12.22
CA VAL A 79 -5.21 -11.33 -11.30
C VAL A 79 -4.57 -12.70 -11.49
N SER A 80 -3.71 -12.87 -12.49
CA SER A 80 -2.94 -14.10 -12.66
C SER A 80 -2.11 -14.42 -11.41
N ASP A 81 -2.00 -15.72 -11.12
CA ASP A 81 -1.18 -16.24 -10.03
C ASP A 81 0.29 -15.79 -10.14
N LYS A 82 0.82 -15.74 -11.37
CA LYS A 82 2.16 -15.23 -11.67
C LYS A 82 2.29 -13.77 -11.21
N PHE A 83 1.39 -12.89 -11.66
CA PHE A 83 1.43 -11.48 -11.27
C PHE A 83 1.30 -11.31 -9.76
N PHE A 84 0.30 -11.96 -9.15
CA PHE A 84 0.04 -11.78 -7.72
C PHE A 84 1.20 -12.30 -6.85
N LYS A 85 1.67 -13.53 -7.08
CA LYS A 85 2.67 -14.17 -6.22
C LYS A 85 4.09 -13.70 -6.54
N GLU A 86 4.48 -13.74 -7.81
CA GLU A 86 5.87 -13.54 -8.22
C GLU A 86 6.24 -12.07 -8.41
N ILE A 87 5.27 -11.21 -8.72
CA ILE A 87 5.51 -9.77 -8.93
C ILE A 87 5.05 -8.98 -7.71
N TRP A 88 3.76 -9.01 -7.40
CA TRP A 88 3.17 -8.14 -6.37
C TRP A 88 3.64 -8.51 -4.96
N VAL A 89 3.35 -9.73 -4.50
CA VAL A 89 3.68 -10.18 -3.14
C VAL A 89 5.20 -10.25 -2.94
N SER A 90 5.92 -10.83 -3.90
CA SER A 90 7.39 -10.92 -3.86
C SER A 90 8.06 -9.55 -3.76
N THR A 91 7.63 -8.56 -4.55
CA THR A 91 8.19 -7.20 -4.49
C THR A 91 7.90 -6.53 -3.16
N ALA A 92 6.66 -6.64 -2.68
CA ALA A 92 6.25 -6.07 -1.40
C ALA A 92 7.06 -6.64 -0.22
N ALA A 93 7.21 -7.96 -0.16
CA ALA A 93 7.94 -8.65 0.90
C ALA A 93 9.45 -8.36 0.84
N ARG A 94 10.03 -8.39 -0.37
CA ARG A 94 11.46 -8.08 -0.57
C ARG A 94 11.78 -6.65 -0.14
N ASN A 95 11.00 -5.68 -0.60
CA ASN A 95 11.25 -4.27 -0.29
C ASN A 95 11.09 -4.01 1.22
N ALA A 96 10.03 -4.53 1.85
CA ALA A 96 9.83 -4.42 3.29
C ALA A 96 11.04 -4.97 4.07
N THR A 97 11.48 -6.19 3.74
CA THR A 97 12.65 -6.82 4.37
C THR A 97 13.93 -5.98 4.23
N ILE A 98 14.16 -5.37 3.06
CA ILE A 98 15.33 -4.52 2.85
C ILE A 98 15.22 -3.23 3.68
N TYR A 99 14.06 -2.56 3.67
CA TYR A 99 13.85 -1.35 4.46
C TYR A 99 14.05 -1.64 5.96
N ASP A 100 13.51 -2.74 6.46
CA ASP A 100 13.67 -3.16 7.85
C ASP A 100 15.14 -3.43 8.21
N LYS A 101 15.86 -4.13 7.33
CA LYS A 101 17.28 -4.42 7.53
C LYS A 101 18.15 -3.17 7.52
N VAL A 102 17.88 -2.24 6.60
CA VAL A 102 18.73 -1.05 6.40
C VAL A 102 18.43 0.04 7.42
N PHE A 103 17.14 0.27 7.70
CA PHE A 103 16.69 1.43 8.47
C PHE A 103 16.06 1.08 9.81
N ARG A 104 15.65 -0.18 10.04
CA ARG A 104 14.82 -0.56 11.19
C ARG A 104 13.63 0.40 11.31
N CYS A 105 12.89 0.57 10.22
CA CYS A 105 11.78 1.51 10.16
C CYS A 105 10.53 0.99 10.88
N LEU A 106 9.63 1.92 11.22
CA LEU A 106 8.32 1.64 11.80
C LEU A 106 7.24 2.06 10.79
N PRO A 107 6.05 1.44 10.78
CA PRO A 107 5.64 0.28 11.60
C PRO A 107 6.35 -1.02 11.19
N ASN A 108 6.44 -2.00 12.11
CA ASN A 108 7.15 -3.27 11.89
C ASN A 108 6.52 -4.43 12.70
N ASP A 109 6.45 -5.63 12.11
CA ASP A 109 5.85 -6.83 12.73
C ASP A 109 6.67 -7.44 13.89
N GLU A 110 7.91 -7.01 14.11
CA GLU A 110 8.74 -7.43 15.26
C GLU A 110 8.43 -6.64 16.54
N VAL A 111 7.64 -5.56 16.46
CA VAL A 111 7.37 -4.64 17.57
C VAL A 111 5.89 -4.74 17.96
N HIS A 112 5.60 -5.54 18.99
CA HIS A 112 4.24 -5.83 19.44
C HIS A 112 3.75 -4.92 20.56
N ASN A 113 4.65 -4.22 21.27
CA ASN A 113 4.31 -3.32 22.37
C ASN A 113 5.25 -2.12 22.54
N LEU A 114 4.88 -1.16 23.39
CA LEU A 114 5.61 0.10 23.60
C LEU A 114 6.96 -0.08 24.32
N MET A 115 7.16 -1.18 25.04
CA MET A 115 8.46 -1.51 25.64
C MET A 115 9.43 -1.97 24.55
N GLN A 116 9.01 -2.92 23.72
CA GLN A 116 9.78 -3.38 22.55
C GLN A 116 10.07 -2.23 21.59
N LEU A 117 9.12 -1.31 21.39
CA LEU A 117 9.31 -0.13 20.57
C LEU A 117 10.49 0.72 21.05
N ARG A 118 10.57 0.98 22.35
CA ARG A 118 11.66 1.77 22.95
C ARG A 118 13.02 1.09 22.76
N ASP A 119 13.09 -0.21 22.96
CA ASP A 119 14.31 -0.99 22.74
C ASP A 119 14.67 -1.11 21.25
N PHE A 120 13.67 -1.06 20.37
CA PHE A 120 13.85 -1.18 18.93
C PHE A 120 14.48 0.09 18.35
N ILE A 121 14.00 1.27 18.76
CA ILE A 121 14.50 2.58 18.28
C ILE A 121 15.86 2.97 18.88
N SER A 122 16.24 2.39 20.02
CA SER A 122 17.54 2.67 20.65
C SER A 122 18.69 1.93 19.99
N LYS A 123 18.40 0.87 19.21
CA LYS A 123 19.41 0.11 18.49
C LYS A 123 19.92 0.90 17.28
N PRO A 124 21.21 0.79 16.95
CA PRO A 124 21.76 1.49 15.80
C PRO A 124 21.21 0.91 14.49
N ILE A 125 21.28 1.71 13.42
CA ILE A 125 20.74 1.36 12.10
C ILE A 125 21.88 1.17 11.10
N LEU A 126 21.74 0.20 10.21
CA LEU A 126 22.77 -0.12 9.22
C LEU A 126 23.11 1.09 8.33
N ALA A 127 22.10 1.90 7.97
CA ALA A 127 22.30 3.13 7.21
C ALA A 127 23.27 4.15 7.85
N LYS A 128 23.42 4.14 9.18
CA LYS A 128 24.37 5.00 9.90
C LYS A 128 25.69 4.29 10.19
N ASP A 129 25.63 3.01 10.56
CA ASP A 129 26.81 2.23 10.96
C ASP A 129 27.71 1.86 9.77
N ASP A 130 27.11 1.48 8.64
CA ASP A 130 27.82 1.10 7.42
C ASP A 130 27.04 1.57 6.17
N PRO A 131 27.24 2.83 5.76
CA PRO A 131 26.54 3.41 4.61
C PRO A 131 26.82 2.69 3.28
N ILE A 132 28.01 2.10 3.12
CA ILE A 132 28.41 1.41 1.89
C ILE A 132 27.58 0.14 1.74
N ARG A 133 27.54 -0.69 2.79
CA ARG A 133 26.72 -1.90 2.80
C ARG A 133 25.22 -1.58 2.72
N ALA A 134 24.78 -0.49 3.35
CA ALA A 134 23.40 -0.02 3.22
C ALA A 134 23.05 0.27 1.74
N GLU A 135 23.92 0.99 1.03
CA GLU A 135 23.70 1.28 -0.39
C GLU A 135 23.63 0.00 -1.25
N GLU A 136 24.49 -0.98 -0.99
CA GLU A 136 24.46 -2.28 -1.68
C GLU A 136 23.14 -3.05 -1.49
N GLU A 137 22.57 -3.02 -0.28
CA GLU A 137 21.27 -3.62 -0.01
C GLU A 137 20.13 -2.84 -0.70
N LEU A 138 20.19 -1.50 -0.67
CA LEU A 138 19.18 -0.65 -1.29
C LEU A 138 19.12 -0.78 -2.81
N ARG A 139 20.23 -1.12 -3.48
CA ARG A 139 20.25 -1.42 -4.93
C ARG A 139 19.36 -2.60 -5.33
N LYS A 140 18.97 -3.46 -4.37
CA LYS A 140 18.07 -4.60 -4.61
C LYS A 140 16.59 -4.22 -4.58
N ILE A 141 16.26 -3.00 -4.11
CA ILE A 141 14.88 -2.49 -4.09
C ILE A 141 14.45 -2.16 -5.51
N ARG A 142 13.20 -2.52 -5.83
CA ARG A 142 12.54 -2.08 -7.06
C ARG A 142 11.14 -1.55 -6.73
N GLY A 143 10.84 -0.36 -7.20
CA GLY A 143 9.56 0.30 -6.91
C GLY A 143 9.46 0.76 -5.46
N PHE A 144 8.22 1.03 -5.04
CA PHE A 144 7.87 1.59 -3.73
C PHE A 144 6.91 0.70 -2.92
N LEU A 145 6.40 -0.38 -3.53
CA LEU A 145 5.49 -1.30 -2.87
C LEU A 145 6.21 -2.00 -1.70
N VAL A 146 5.60 -1.96 -0.52
CA VAL A 146 6.06 -2.66 0.69
C VAL A 146 4.89 -3.42 1.31
N GLN A 147 5.18 -4.55 1.94
CA GLN A 147 4.17 -5.31 2.68
C GLN A 147 3.74 -4.51 3.92
N PHE A 148 2.43 -4.40 4.15
CA PHE A 148 1.90 -3.73 5.33
C PHE A 148 2.05 -4.64 6.57
N PRO A 149 2.61 -4.15 7.69
CA PRO A 149 2.78 -4.93 8.91
C PRO A 149 1.46 -5.01 9.69
N PHE A 150 1.00 -6.22 10.00
CA PHE A 150 -0.27 -6.48 10.69
C PHE A 150 -0.14 -6.66 12.21
N TYR A 151 1.06 -6.91 12.72
CA TYR A 151 1.34 -7.23 14.12
C TYR A 151 2.03 -6.08 14.88
N PHE A 152 2.19 -4.93 14.23
CA PHE A 152 2.74 -3.74 14.88
C PHE A 152 1.82 -3.27 16.02
N LEU A 153 2.38 -3.19 17.23
CA LEU A 153 1.68 -2.81 18.47
C LEU A 153 0.44 -3.67 18.77
N SER A 154 0.43 -4.95 18.35
CA SER A 154 -0.73 -5.84 18.50
C SER A 154 -1.09 -6.17 19.95
N GLU A 155 -0.19 -5.96 20.91
CA GLU A 155 -0.43 -6.17 22.35
C GLU A 155 -0.87 -4.89 23.08
N GLU A 156 -0.94 -3.75 22.38
CA GLU A 156 -1.29 -2.45 22.97
C GLU A 156 -2.74 -2.09 22.66
N ASN A 157 -3.38 -1.41 23.61
CA ASN A 157 -4.63 -0.70 23.31
C ASN A 157 -4.28 0.66 22.71
N LEU A 158 -4.44 0.79 21.39
CA LEU A 158 -4.14 2.01 20.65
C LEU A 158 -5.20 3.11 20.79
N LEU A 159 -6.27 2.88 21.57
CA LEU A 159 -7.21 3.92 21.93
C LEU A 159 -6.57 4.93 22.90
N PRO A 160 -6.98 6.21 22.85
CA PRO A 160 -6.56 7.19 23.84
C PRO A 160 -6.80 6.70 25.28
N SER A 161 -5.78 6.84 26.13
CA SER A 161 -5.87 6.39 27.53
C SER A 161 -6.92 7.17 28.32
N VAL A 162 -7.65 6.49 29.21
CA VAL A 162 -8.69 7.12 30.03
C VAL A 162 -8.12 8.30 30.82
N GLY A 163 -8.73 9.47 30.66
CA GLY A 163 -8.31 10.71 31.33
C GLY A 163 -7.35 11.60 30.53
N THR A 164 -6.95 11.23 29.31
CA THR A 164 -6.28 12.15 28.38
C THR A 164 -7.28 13.05 27.68
N LYS A 165 -6.81 14.18 27.12
CA LYS A 165 -7.69 15.09 26.35
C LYS A 165 -8.30 14.37 25.14
N GLU A 166 -7.53 13.49 24.52
CA GLU A 166 -7.89 12.70 23.35
C GLU A 166 -8.97 11.65 23.69
N ALA A 167 -9.02 11.15 24.93
CA ALA A 167 -10.06 10.22 25.37
C ALA A 167 -11.42 10.89 25.64
N ILE A 168 -11.44 12.22 25.78
CA ILE A 168 -12.67 13.01 25.93
C ILE A 168 -13.26 13.34 24.55
N VAL A 169 -12.46 13.22 23.48
CA VAL A 169 -12.90 13.45 22.10
C VAL A 169 -13.82 12.29 21.67
N PRO A 170 -14.98 12.57 21.06
CA PRO A 170 -15.85 11.52 20.53
C PRO A 170 -15.09 10.62 19.53
N MET A 171 -15.30 9.31 19.62
CA MET A 171 -14.65 8.34 18.73
C MET A 171 -14.90 8.60 17.24
N GLU A 172 -16.01 9.26 16.93
CA GLU A 172 -16.39 9.73 15.59
C GLU A 172 -15.41 10.70 14.95
N VAL A 173 -14.46 11.27 15.70
CA VAL A 173 -13.38 12.09 15.15
C VAL A 173 -12.32 11.22 14.46
N TRP A 174 -12.19 9.96 14.88
CA TRP A 174 -11.19 9.01 14.40
C TRP A 174 -11.76 8.02 13.37
N THR A 175 -13.08 7.93 13.24
CA THR A 175 -13.79 7.09 12.23
C THR A 175 -14.40 7.95 11.14
#